data_AF-A0A9D7ERW5-F1
#
_entry.id   AF-A0A9D7ERW5-F1
#
_cell.length_a   1.000
_cell.length_b   1.000
_cell.length_c   1.000
_cell.angle_alpha   90.00
_cell.angle_beta   90.00
_cell.angle_gamma   90.00
#
_symmetry.space_group_name_H-M   'P 1'
#
loop_
_entity.id
_entity.type
_entity.pdbx_description
1 polymer ?
#
loop_
_entity_poly.entity_id
_entity_poly.type
_entity_poly.pdbx_seq_one_letter_code
_entity_poly.pdbx_strand_id
1 'polypeptide(L)'
;MKTILLVLFASVLAVSCNNGNDNSTITDKNKDDTVTIRPDNSINPFDPTDISPMDMSYYPVDYPQMKMSKATTELPKARVIYSRPHLGGRRLFQNLLNYNEPWRLGANEATEIDFYKGVTIQNKKIKAGRYILYCIPEKKTGQLF
;
A
#
# COMPACT_ATOMS: atom_id res chain seq x y z
N MET A 1 -58.24 -2.73 12.44
CA MET A 1 -58.93 -3.58 11.45
C MET A 1 -59.92 -2.73 10.66
N LYS A 2 -59.53 -2.27 9.46
CA LYS A 2 -60.38 -1.71 8.40
C LYS A 2 -59.54 -1.74 7.12
N THR A 3 -60.03 -2.51 6.16
CA THR A 3 -59.46 -2.81 4.84
C THR A 3 -59.75 -1.68 3.83
N ILE A 4 -59.11 -1.78 2.65
CA ILE A 4 -59.45 -1.12 1.35
C ILE A 4 -58.61 0.12 1.00
N LEU A 5 -57.62 -0.03 0.10
CA LEU A 5 -57.78 0.26 -1.34
C LEU A 5 -56.44 0.03 -2.08
N LEU A 6 -56.48 -0.86 -3.07
CA LEU A 6 -55.41 -1.23 -3.99
C LEU A 6 -55.78 -0.69 -5.37
N VAL A 7 -55.01 0.27 -5.90
CA VAL A 7 -55.01 0.73 -7.30
C VAL A 7 -53.57 1.14 -7.61
N LEU A 8 -52.70 0.29 -8.14
CA LEU A 8 -52.56 -0.08 -9.55
C LEU A 8 -52.23 1.14 -10.44
N PHE A 9 -50.95 1.48 -10.55
CA PHE A 9 -50.42 2.22 -11.69
C PHE A 9 -49.10 1.59 -12.14
N ALA A 10 -49.24 0.56 -12.96
CA ALA A 10 -48.17 -0.02 -13.75
C ALA A 10 -48.10 0.71 -15.10
N SER A 11 -46.89 0.75 -15.68
CA SER A 11 -46.53 1.19 -17.04
C SER A 11 -46.65 2.70 -17.28
N VAL A 12 -45.65 3.39 -17.81
CA VAL A 12 -45.16 3.21 -19.18
C VAL A 12 -43.65 3.49 -19.30
N LEU A 13 -42.98 2.56 -19.98
CA LEU A 13 -41.65 2.65 -20.59
C LEU A 13 -41.60 3.66 -21.74
N ALA A 14 -40.46 4.33 -21.95
CA ALA A 14 -39.79 4.41 -23.26
C ALA A 14 -38.49 5.24 -23.19
N VAL A 15 -37.34 4.58 -23.44
CA VAL A 15 -36.46 4.78 -24.62
C VAL A 15 -35.43 5.90 -24.46
N SER A 16 -34.16 5.53 -24.37
CA SER A 16 -33.22 5.83 -25.47
C SER A 16 -31.94 5.00 -25.33
N CYS A 17 -31.75 4.07 -26.27
CA CYS A 17 -30.43 3.61 -26.67
C CYS A 17 -29.74 4.75 -27.44
N ASN A 18 -28.42 4.91 -27.30
CA ASN A 18 -27.64 5.29 -28.48
C ASN A 18 -26.26 4.63 -28.45
N ASN A 19 -25.98 3.96 -29.56
CA ASN A 19 -24.67 3.41 -29.92
C ASN A 19 -23.74 4.55 -30.31
N GLY A 20 -22.52 4.54 -29.80
CA GLY A 20 -21.40 5.34 -30.31
C GLY A 20 -20.17 4.45 -30.41
N ASN A 21 -20.00 3.80 -31.56
CA ASN A 21 -18.70 3.28 -31.98
C ASN A 21 -17.85 4.45 -32.42
N ASP A 22 -16.80 4.79 -31.69
CA ASP A 22 -15.71 5.61 -32.20
C ASP A 22 -14.37 4.91 -31.92
N ASN A 23 -13.97 4.06 -32.88
CA ASN A 23 -12.56 3.73 -33.06
C ASN A 23 -11.85 4.99 -33.56
N SER A 24 -11.17 5.71 -32.67
CA SER A 24 -10.19 6.72 -33.07
C SER A 24 -8.80 6.09 -33.03
N THR A 25 -8.36 5.65 -34.20
CA THR A 25 -6.93 5.54 -34.51
C THR A 25 -6.38 6.96 -34.57
N ILE A 26 -5.71 7.42 -33.52
CA ILE A 26 -4.83 8.59 -33.63
C ILE A 26 -3.41 8.05 -33.88
N THR A 27 -3.02 8.16 -35.15
CA THR A 27 -1.61 8.22 -35.53
C THR A 27 -1.18 9.66 -35.35
N ASP A 28 -0.34 9.94 -34.36
CA ASP A 28 0.44 11.18 -34.33
C ASP A 28 1.93 10.82 -34.21
N LYS A 29 2.62 11.01 -35.32
CA LYS A 29 4.08 11.06 -35.37
C LYS A 29 4.50 12.42 -34.82
N ASN A 30 4.87 12.47 -33.54
CA ASN A 30 5.70 13.55 -33.02
C ASN A 30 6.78 12.96 -32.10
N LYS A 31 8.02 13.08 -32.59
CA LYS A 31 9.26 12.69 -31.94
C LYS A 31 9.66 13.86 -31.03
N ASP A 32 9.40 13.74 -29.73
CA ASP A 32 10.10 14.51 -28.68
C ASP A 32 9.96 13.83 -27.29
N ASP A 33 11.00 13.07 -26.92
CA ASP A 33 11.56 12.68 -25.61
C ASP A 33 10.68 12.46 -24.36
N THR A 34 9.39 12.19 -24.51
CA THR A 34 8.49 11.94 -23.38
C THR A 34 8.49 10.46 -22.98
N VAL A 35 8.85 10.18 -21.72
CA VAL A 35 8.48 9.01 -20.89
C VAL A 35 7.88 7.87 -21.70
N THR A 36 8.68 6.86 -22.02
CA THR A 36 8.14 5.60 -22.56
C THR A 36 7.18 5.03 -21.52
N ILE A 37 5.88 5.19 -21.78
CA ILE A 37 4.83 4.44 -21.12
C ILE A 37 5.22 2.96 -21.28
N ARG A 38 5.63 2.35 -20.17
CA ARG A 38 5.84 0.90 -20.14
C ARG A 38 4.51 0.27 -20.58
N PRO A 39 4.49 -0.63 -21.57
CA PRO A 39 3.27 -1.33 -21.92
C PRO A 39 2.80 -2.10 -20.68
N ASP A 40 1.71 -1.61 -20.10
CA ASP A 40 0.92 -2.27 -19.07
C ASP A 40 0.17 -3.44 -19.73
N ASN A 41 0.88 -4.55 -19.91
CA ASN A 41 0.32 -5.91 -19.89
C ASN A 41 1.40 -6.93 -20.27
N SER A 42 2.20 -7.30 -19.29
CA SER A 42 2.68 -8.68 -19.21
C SER A 42 2.12 -9.28 -17.92
N ILE A 43 0.81 -9.41 -17.82
CA ILE A 43 0.20 -10.24 -16.77
C ILE A 43 0.65 -11.66 -17.09
N ASN A 44 1.66 -12.16 -16.37
CA ASN A 44 1.92 -13.59 -16.34
C ASN A 44 0.62 -14.24 -15.84
N PRO A 45 -0.05 -15.10 -16.63
CA PRO A 45 -1.35 -15.68 -16.25
C PRO A 45 -1.28 -16.58 -15.01
N PHE A 46 -0.07 -16.89 -14.53
CA PHE A 46 0.18 -17.92 -13.54
C PHE A 46 0.50 -17.40 -12.14
N ASP A 47 0.75 -16.11 -11.93
CA ASP A 47 0.95 -15.56 -10.59
C ASP A 47 0.30 -14.17 -10.44
N PRO A 48 -0.77 -14.01 -9.61
CA PRO A 48 -1.28 -12.70 -9.28
C PRO A 48 -0.22 -11.91 -8.50
N THR A 49 -0.02 -10.64 -8.83
CA THR A 49 0.86 -9.75 -8.07
C THR A 49 0.35 -9.61 -6.64
N ASP A 50 1.25 -9.76 -5.66
CA ASP A 50 0.90 -9.49 -4.26
C ASP A 50 0.41 -8.04 -4.11
N ILE A 51 -0.75 -7.88 -3.46
CA ILE A 51 -1.37 -6.59 -3.20
C ILE A 51 -0.49 -5.78 -2.23
N SER A 52 0.16 -6.44 -1.27
CA SER A 52 0.98 -5.79 -0.24
C SER A 52 2.44 -6.24 -0.33
N PRO A 53 3.15 -5.86 -1.42
CA PRO A 53 4.51 -6.32 -1.65
C PRO A 53 5.45 -5.85 -0.53
N MET A 54 6.47 -6.66 -0.29
CA MET A 54 7.51 -6.40 0.70
C MET A 54 8.58 -5.45 0.14
N ASP A 55 8.81 -4.36 0.85
CA ASP A 55 9.85 -3.38 0.57
C ASP A 55 10.93 -3.38 1.65
N MET A 56 12.07 -2.79 1.33
CA MET A 56 13.25 -2.76 2.18
C MET A 56 13.94 -1.40 2.12
N SER A 57 14.38 -0.90 3.27
CA SER A 57 15.09 0.38 3.40
C SER A 57 16.36 0.22 4.23
N TYR A 58 17.39 1.00 3.90
CA TYR A 58 18.71 0.90 4.52
C TYR A 58 19.16 2.24 5.10
N TYR A 59 19.99 2.16 6.14
CA TYR A 59 20.73 3.30 6.66
C TYR A 59 22.23 2.96 6.73
N PRO A 60 23.14 3.75 6.12
CA PRO A 60 22.85 4.92 5.28
C PRO A 60 22.10 4.56 3.99
N VAL A 61 21.39 5.53 3.42
CA VAL A 61 20.52 5.31 2.24
C VAL A 61 21.30 4.89 0.99
N ASP A 62 22.58 5.29 0.88
CA ASP A 62 23.44 4.98 -0.25
C ASP A 62 24.04 3.57 -0.20
N TYR A 63 23.84 2.84 0.90
CA TYR A 63 24.42 1.51 1.10
C TYR A 63 24.18 0.54 -0.08
N PRO A 64 22.95 0.43 -0.65
CA PRO A 64 22.74 -0.43 -1.81
C PRO A 64 23.62 -0.04 -3.01
N GLN A 65 23.77 1.25 -3.30
CA GLN A 65 24.60 1.73 -4.41
C GLN A 65 26.07 1.41 -4.16
N MET A 66 26.56 1.67 -2.95
CA MET A 66 27.94 1.38 -2.56
C MET A 66 28.25 -0.12 -2.59
N LYS A 67 27.27 -0.95 -2.21
CA LYS A 67 27.41 -2.41 -2.27
C LYS A 67 27.48 -2.90 -3.72
N MET A 68 26.66 -2.34 -4.61
CA MET A 68 26.65 -2.71 -6.03
C MET A 68 27.92 -2.27 -6.75
N SER A 69 28.44 -1.08 -6.44
CA SER A 69 29.70 -0.56 -7.00
C SER A 69 30.96 -1.17 -6.37
N LYS A 70 30.80 -2.04 -5.36
CA LYS A 70 31.89 -2.62 -4.54
C LYS A 70 32.73 -1.57 -3.81
N ALA A 71 32.19 -0.37 -3.61
CA ALA A 71 32.86 0.72 -2.89
C ALA A 71 32.92 0.49 -1.38
N THR A 72 32.11 -0.42 -0.82
CA THR A 72 32.17 -0.80 0.59
C THR A 72 31.95 -2.29 0.81
N THR A 73 32.64 -2.83 1.82
CA THR A 73 32.48 -4.20 2.32
C THR A 73 31.80 -4.21 3.69
N GLU A 74 31.61 -3.05 4.32
CA GLU A 74 30.97 -2.95 5.63
C GLU A 74 29.46 -3.18 5.55
N LEU A 75 28.86 -3.71 6.63
CA LEU A 75 27.41 -3.83 6.76
C LEU A 75 26.76 -2.45 6.98
N PRO A 76 25.48 -2.26 6.58
CA PRO A 76 24.77 -1.02 6.85
C PRO A 76 24.58 -0.87 8.36
N LYS A 77 24.29 0.33 8.84
CA LYS A 77 24.01 0.54 10.27
C LYS A 77 22.67 -0.06 10.66
N ALA A 78 21.66 0.12 9.81
CA ALA A 78 20.33 -0.43 10.02
C ALA A 78 19.67 -0.84 8.69
N ARG A 79 18.71 -1.76 8.79
CA ARG A 79 17.81 -2.14 7.69
C ARG A 79 16.40 -2.31 8.23
N VAL A 80 15.41 -1.86 7.47
CA VAL A 80 13.99 -2.07 7.76
C VAL A 80 13.37 -2.87 6.63
N ILE A 81 12.57 -3.88 6.98
CA ILE A 81 11.78 -4.69 6.04
C ILE A 81 10.31 -4.49 6.43
N TYR A 82 9.48 -4.12 5.47
CA TYR A 82 8.06 -3.85 5.72
C TYR A 82 7.22 -4.15 4.48
N SER A 83 6.03 -4.70 4.67
CA SER A 83 5.05 -4.89 3.61
C SER A 83 4.19 -3.63 3.46
N ARG A 84 3.97 -3.15 2.24
CA ARG A 84 3.17 -1.94 1.98
C ARG A 84 1.69 -2.14 2.35
N PRO A 85 1.14 -1.43 3.34
CA PRO A 85 -0.22 -1.66 3.79
C PRO A 85 -1.26 -1.10 2.83
N HIS A 86 -2.26 -1.92 2.51
CA HIS A 86 -3.44 -1.52 1.72
C HIS A 86 -4.72 -1.77 2.52
N LEU A 87 -5.56 -0.74 2.65
CA LEU A 87 -6.80 -0.83 3.43
C LEU A 87 -7.88 -1.65 2.71
N GLY A 88 -7.90 -1.65 1.38
CA GLY A 88 -8.88 -2.40 0.59
C GLY A 88 -10.32 -2.05 0.94
N GLY A 89 -10.60 -0.77 1.22
CA GLY A 89 -11.93 -0.29 1.63
C GLY A 89 -12.31 -0.59 3.09
N ARG A 90 -11.46 -1.27 3.87
CA ARG A 90 -11.71 -1.55 5.29
C ARG A 90 -11.45 -0.33 6.17
N ARG A 91 -12.29 -0.12 7.17
CA ARG A 91 -12.10 0.90 8.21
C ARG A 91 -11.20 0.33 9.32
N LEU A 92 -10.07 1.00 9.57
CA LEU A 92 -9.03 0.56 10.52
C LEU A 92 -9.58 0.31 11.94
N PHE A 93 -10.17 1.33 12.57
CA PHE A 93 -10.54 1.32 13.99
C PHE A 93 -11.99 0.91 14.28
N GLN A 94 -12.62 0.16 13.37
CA GLN A 94 -13.99 -0.34 13.56
C GLN A 94 -14.05 -1.87 13.61
N ASN A 95 -13.29 -2.54 12.74
CA ASN A 95 -13.32 -4.01 12.64
C ASN A 95 -11.94 -4.66 12.62
N LEU A 96 -10.88 -3.89 12.37
CA LEU A 96 -9.55 -4.46 12.13
C LEU A 96 -8.63 -4.29 13.35
N LEU A 97 -8.69 -3.13 14.01
CA LEU A 97 -7.73 -2.70 15.03
C LEU A 97 -8.43 -2.05 16.22
N ASN A 98 -8.03 -2.46 17.43
CA ASN A 98 -8.51 -1.91 18.70
C ASN A 98 -7.55 -0.83 19.21
N TYR A 99 -8.09 0.22 19.82
CA TYR A 99 -7.29 1.21 20.53
C TYR A 99 -6.75 0.64 21.85
N ASN A 100 -5.61 1.15 22.28
CA ASN A 100 -4.92 0.81 23.54
C ASN A 100 -4.49 -0.66 23.65
N GLU A 101 -4.48 -1.40 22.54
CA GLU A 101 -3.98 -2.77 22.45
C GLU A 101 -2.71 -2.83 21.61
N PRO A 102 -1.76 -3.73 21.92
CA PRO A 102 -0.55 -3.88 21.11
C PRO A 102 -0.88 -4.41 19.71
N TRP A 103 -0.39 -3.70 18.70
CA TRP A 103 -0.56 -4.01 17.30
C TRP A 103 0.78 -4.27 16.62
N ARG A 104 0.87 -5.36 15.87
CA ARG A 104 2.05 -5.70 15.06
C ARG A 104 2.04 -4.88 13.76
N LEU A 105 3.02 -3.99 13.60
CA LEU A 105 3.15 -3.20 12.37
C LEU A 105 3.42 -4.10 11.15
N GLY A 106 2.99 -3.64 9.97
CA GLY A 106 3.11 -4.37 8.70
C GLY A 106 1.79 -4.95 8.20
N ALA A 107 1.77 -5.37 6.93
CA ALA A 107 0.60 -5.96 6.28
C ALA A 107 0.68 -7.49 6.27
N ASN A 108 1.30 -8.08 5.25
CA ASN A 108 1.51 -9.53 5.16
C ASN A 108 2.49 -9.99 6.27
N GLU A 109 3.71 -9.46 6.27
CA GLU A 109 4.75 -9.73 7.26
C GLU A 109 4.84 -8.64 8.33
N ALA A 110 5.46 -8.99 9.46
CA ALA A 110 5.73 -8.03 10.51
C ALA A 110 6.80 -7.06 10.03
N THR A 111 6.68 -5.77 10.38
CA THR A 111 7.77 -4.84 10.12
C THR A 111 8.96 -5.18 11.01
N GLU A 112 10.07 -5.51 10.39
CA GLU A 112 11.32 -5.88 11.05
C GLU A 112 12.35 -4.78 10.90
N ILE A 113 13.09 -4.51 11.98
CA ILE A 113 14.27 -3.65 11.97
C ILE A 113 15.49 -4.43 12.43
N ASP A 114 16.51 -4.45 11.59
CA ASP A 114 17.82 -5.04 11.84
C ASP A 114 18.81 -3.92 12.18
N PHE A 115 19.38 -3.97 13.39
CA PHE A 115 20.51 -3.14 13.78
C PHE A 115 21.80 -3.96 13.73
N TYR A 116 22.74 -3.57 12.87
CA TYR A 116 24.03 -4.27 12.72
C TYR A 116 25.09 -3.78 13.70
N LYS A 117 24.85 -2.64 14.35
CA LYS A 117 25.66 -2.07 15.43
C LYS A 117 24.73 -1.61 16.54
N GLY A 118 25.23 -1.50 17.77
CA GLY A 118 24.43 -0.96 18.87
C GLY A 118 24.01 0.49 18.58
N VAL A 119 22.76 0.82 18.86
CA VAL A 119 22.19 2.15 18.60
C VAL A 119 21.57 2.74 19.87
N THR A 120 21.35 4.06 19.86
CA THR A 120 20.61 4.75 20.91
C THR A 120 19.34 5.33 20.31
N ILE A 121 18.18 4.97 20.86
CA ILE A 121 16.87 5.51 20.46
C ILE A 121 16.23 6.11 21.71
N GLN A 122 15.85 7.38 21.67
CA GLN A 122 15.24 8.08 22.81
C GLN A 122 16.01 7.86 24.13
N ASN A 123 17.33 8.06 24.08
CA ASN A 123 18.26 7.87 25.21
C ASN A 123 18.39 6.42 25.73
N LYS A 124 17.74 5.44 25.10
CA LYS A 124 17.86 4.01 25.43
C LYS A 124 18.86 3.34 24.50
N LYS A 125 19.85 2.65 25.09
CA LYS A 125 20.79 1.82 24.33
C LYS A 125 20.12 0.52 23.91
N ILE A 126 20.18 0.20 22.63
CA ILE A 126 19.65 -1.01 22.01
C ILE A 126 20.83 -1.78 21.42
N LYS A 127 20.87 -3.08 21.69
CA LYS A 127 21.93 -3.95 21.18
C LYS A 127 21.74 -4.17 19.68
N ALA A 128 22.81 -4.59 19.00
CA ALA A 128 22.68 -5.11 17.65
C ALA A 128 21.77 -6.35 17.67
N GLY A 129 20.93 -6.49 16.66
CA GLY A 129 19.94 -7.56 16.58
C GLY A 129 18.76 -7.23 15.66
N ARG A 130 17.89 -8.22 15.48
CA ARG A 130 16.62 -8.12 14.76
C ARG A 130 15.48 -7.89 15.74
N TYR A 131 14.62 -6.94 15.42
CA TYR A 131 13.48 -6.57 16.25
C TYR A 131 12.21 -6.46 15.38
N ILE A 132 11.06 -6.82 15.94
CA ILE A 132 9.75 -6.60 15.33
C ILE A 132 9.14 -5.33 15.91
N LEU A 133 8.55 -4.49 15.07
CA LEU A 133 7.91 -3.26 15.51
C LEU A 133 6.44 -3.50 15.90
N TYR A 134 6.10 -3.05 17.11
CA TYR A 134 4.74 -2.99 17.61
C TYR A 134 4.39 -1.53 17.94
N CYS A 135 3.13 -1.16 17.78
CA CYS A 135 2.59 0.10 18.27
C CYS A 135 1.39 -0.17 19.19
N ILE A 136 1.16 0.73 20.14
CA ILE A 136 -0.09 0.77 20.90
C ILE A 136 -0.79 2.03 20.42
N PRO A 137 -1.85 1.91 19.61
CA PRO A 137 -2.52 3.05 19.04
C PRO A 137 -3.43 3.67 20.09
N GLU A 138 -3.20 4.94 20.39
CA GLU A 138 -4.04 5.71 21.31
C GLU A 138 -5.09 6.52 20.54
N LYS A 139 -6.30 6.62 21.11
CA LYS A 139 -7.35 7.47 20.54
C LYS A 139 -7.01 8.92 20.83
N LYS A 140 -6.36 9.61 19.87
CA LYS A 140 -6.11 11.05 20.00
C LYS A 140 -7.42 11.81 19.86
N THR A 141 -7.87 12.44 20.95
CA THR A 141 -9.01 13.38 20.93
C THR A 141 -8.56 14.67 20.24
N GLY A 142 -9.11 14.98 19.06
CA GLY A 142 -9.07 16.33 18.48
C GLY A 142 -8.10 16.62 17.33
N GLN A 143 -7.60 15.62 16.60
CA GLN A 143 -6.88 15.89 15.35
C GLN A 143 -7.52 15.07 14.22
N LEU A 144 -8.43 15.73 13.49
CA LEU A 144 -8.90 15.29 12.19
C LEU A 144 -7.72 15.46 11.22
N PHE A 145 -7.32 14.39 10.55
CA PHE A 145 -6.49 14.48 9.35
C PHE A 145 -7.33 15.00 8.19
#